data_AF-A0A950PUB5-F1
#
_entry.id   AF-A0A950PUB5-F1
#
_cell.length_a   1.000
_cell.length_b   1.000
_cell.length_c   1.000
_cell.angle_alpha   90.00
_cell.angle_beta   90.00
_cell.angle_gamma   90.00
#
_symmetry.space_group_name_H-M   'P 1'
#
loop_
_entity.id
_entity.type
_entity.pdbx_description
1 polymer ?
#
loop_
_entity_poly.entity_id
_entity_poly.type
_entity_poly.pdbx_seq_one_letter_code
_entity_poly.pdbx_strand_id
1 'polypeptide(L)'
;VAYFYEDHRRDTTDPKGCCIYEITSLPNPVILWFGLLCVPWVGVLAWRERNKGYALIVITYLLQWLPWFGSPRLTFAYHFYVNVPLICLCNAIILQRFLRWAQGRDRARWLGPAGVGAYVAVAALGFVYFYPVLSAHGLPWNAWHQRMWFPTWIIGPG
;
A
#
# COMPACT_ATOMS: atom_id res chain seq x y z
N VAL A 1 -1.09 6.19 12.07
CA VAL A 1 -0.54 6.31 13.45
C VAL A 1 0.92 6.66 13.30
N ALA A 2 1.29 7.85 13.75
CA ALA A 2 2.68 8.25 13.91
C ALA A 2 3.24 7.60 15.18
N TYR A 3 4.40 6.95 15.09
CA TYR A 3 5.14 6.39 16.23
C TYR A 3 6.14 7.39 16.80
N PHE A 4 6.54 8.37 15.98
CA PHE A 4 7.50 9.40 16.33
C PHE A 4 7.12 10.65 15.56
N TYR A 5 7.11 11.80 16.22
CA TYR A 5 6.93 13.12 15.61
C TYR A 5 7.71 14.15 16.43
N GLU A 6 8.67 14.81 15.79
CA GLU A 6 9.38 15.95 16.37
C GLU A 6 9.46 17.08 15.35
N ASP A 7 9.08 18.28 15.79
CA ASP A 7 9.16 19.50 14.99
C ASP A 7 10.30 20.37 15.53
N HIS A 8 11.41 20.43 14.79
CA HIS A 8 12.58 21.26 15.13
C HIS A 8 12.58 22.61 14.39
N ARG A 9 11.43 23.06 13.87
CA ARG A 9 11.33 24.36 13.20
C ARG A 9 11.49 25.51 14.21
N ARG A 10 12.33 26.49 13.86
CA ARG A 10 12.47 27.75 14.63
C ARG A 10 11.27 28.66 14.51
N ASP A 11 10.64 28.67 13.34
CA ASP A 11 9.40 29.40 13.04
C ASP A 11 8.40 28.42 12.41
N THR A 12 7.25 28.26 13.05
CA THR A 12 6.19 27.33 12.61
C THR A 12 5.44 27.85 11.39
N THR A 13 5.58 29.13 11.05
CA THR A 13 4.95 29.77 9.90
C THR A 13 5.77 29.68 8.62
N ASP A 14 7.07 29.32 8.70
CA ASP A 14 7.92 29.14 7.53
C ASP A 14 7.65 27.76 6.85
N PRO A 15 7.11 27.73 5.62
CA PRO A 15 6.87 26.48 4.90
C PRO A 15 8.16 25.76 4.47
N LYS A 16 9.30 26.46 4.44
CA LYS A 16 10.63 25.88 4.21
C LYS A 16 11.38 25.60 5.51
N GLY A 17 10.75 25.90 6.65
CA GLY A 17 11.29 25.63 7.98
C GLY A 17 11.64 24.14 8.10
N CYS A 18 12.90 23.87 8.40
CA CYS A 18 13.40 22.54 8.68
C CYS A 18 13.73 22.43 10.18
N CYS A 19 13.56 21.26 10.83
CA CYS A 19 13.20 19.97 10.23
C CYS A 19 12.12 19.25 11.03
N ILE A 20 11.16 18.66 10.32
CA ILE A 20 10.16 17.75 10.89
C ILE A 20 10.67 16.33 10.70
N TYR A 21 10.63 15.56 11.77
CA TYR A 21 10.98 14.15 11.80
C TYR A 21 9.75 13.36 12.21
N GLU A 22 9.25 12.51 11.33
CA GLU A 22 8.12 11.64 11.64
C GLU A 22 8.43 10.20 11.25
N ILE A 23 8.01 9.23 12.08
CA ILE A 23 7.88 7.82 11.71
C ILE A 23 6.39 7.50 11.68
N THR A 24 5.83 7.37 10.48
CA THR A 24 4.42 7.03 10.33
C THR A 24 4.28 5.63 9.75
N SER A 25 3.38 4.82 10.33
CA SER A 25 2.99 3.56 9.66
C SER A 25 2.05 3.88 8.52
N LEU A 26 2.63 4.11 7.35
CA LEU A 26 1.89 4.16 6.09
C LEU A 26 2.27 2.98 5.20
N PRO A 27 1.32 2.07 4.90
CA PRO A 27 1.52 1.10 3.84
C PRO A 27 1.63 1.82 2.49
N ASN A 28 2.35 1.24 1.52
CA ASN A 28 2.43 1.79 0.18
C ASN A 28 1.01 1.87 -0.45
N PRO A 29 0.47 3.08 -0.72
CA PRO A 29 -0.89 3.24 -1.22
C PRO A 29 -1.12 2.53 -2.55
N VAL A 30 -0.10 2.44 -3.40
CA VAL A 30 -0.18 1.77 -4.70
C VAL A 30 -0.47 0.27 -4.52
N ILE A 31 0.20 -0.38 -3.58
CA ILE A 31 0.03 -1.81 -3.31
C ILE A 31 -1.36 -2.08 -2.72
N LEU A 32 -1.79 -1.23 -1.78
CA LEU A 32 -3.08 -1.38 -1.12
C LEU A 32 -4.26 -1.08 -2.02
N TRP A 33 -4.23 0.01 -2.79
CA TRP A 33 -5.32 0.38 -3.69
C TRP A 33 -5.48 -0.63 -4.83
N PHE A 34 -4.36 -1.10 -5.37
CA PHE A 34 -4.41 -2.19 -6.34
C PHE A 34 -4.91 -3.49 -5.70
N GLY A 35 -4.45 -3.78 -4.47
CA GLY A 35 -4.90 -4.90 -3.65
C GLY A 35 -6.39 -4.91 -3.36
N LEU A 36 -6.97 -3.74 -3.09
CA LEU A 36 -8.40 -3.58 -2.82
C LEU A 36 -9.28 -4.13 -3.95
N LEU A 37 -8.81 -4.00 -5.20
CA LEU A 37 -9.48 -4.55 -6.38
C LEU A 37 -9.06 -6.00 -6.65
N CYS A 38 -7.78 -6.33 -6.47
CA CYS A 38 -7.24 -7.64 -6.79
C CYS A 38 -7.74 -8.75 -5.86
N VAL A 39 -7.84 -8.49 -4.55
CA VAL A 39 -8.30 -9.48 -3.56
C VAL A 39 -9.71 -10.02 -3.87
N PRO A 40 -10.76 -9.19 -4.04
CA PRO A 40 -12.09 -9.70 -4.39
C PRO A 40 -12.10 -10.37 -5.77
N TRP A 41 -11.30 -9.88 -6.72
CA TRP A 41 -11.20 -10.50 -8.04
C TRP A 41 -10.59 -11.91 -7.99
N VAL A 42 -9.55 -12.11 -7.19
CA VAL A 42 -8.99 -13.44 -6.92
C VAL A 42 -10.00 -14.32 -6.19
N GLY A 43 -10.84 -13.75 -5.31
CA GLY A 43 -11.96 -14.47 -4.70
C GLY A 43 -12.99 -14.99 -5.72
N VAL A 44 -13.40 -14.14 -6.67
CA VAL A 44 -14.27 -14.54 -7.79
C VAL A 44 -13.60 -15.62 -8.65
N LEU A 45 -12.30 -15.48 -8.89
CA LEU A 45 -11.52 -16.45 -9.66
C LEU A 45 -11.41 -17.80 -8.95
N ALA A 46 -11.19 -17.79 -7.63
CA ALA A 46 -11.16 -18.99 -6.81
C ALA A 46 -12.48 -19.77 -6.92
N TRP A 47 -13.61 -19.06 -6.88
CA TRP A 47 -14.93 -19.66 -7.05
C TRP A 47 -15.15 -20.21 -8.47
N ARG A 48 -14.88 -19.39 -9.49
CA ARG A 48 -15.13 -19.76 -10.90
C ARG A 48 -14.24 -20.89 -11.39
N GLU A 49 -12.97 -20.90 -11.01
CA GLU A 49 -11.99 -21.92 -11.43
C GLU A 49 -11.91 -23.11 -10.48
N ARG A 50 -12.63 -23.06 -9.35
CA ARG A 50 -12.53 -24.03 -8.25
C ARG A 50 -11.08 -24.30 -7.82
N ASN A 51 -10.24 -23.26 -7.89
CA ASN A 51 -8.83 -23.36 -7.57
C ASN A 51 -8.63 -23.24 -6.05
N LYS A 52 -8.26 -24.37 -5.42
CA LYS A 52 -8.01 -24.45 -3.97
C LYS A 52 -6.89 -23.51 -3.51
N GLY A 53 -5.89 -23.25 -4.34
CA GLY A 53 -4.77 -22.35 -4.01
C GLY A 53 -5.21 -20.89 -3.88
N TYR A 54 -6.03 -20.40 -4.82
CA TYR A 54 -6.58 -19.03 -4.74
C TYR A 54 -7.57 -18.90 -3.59
N ALA A 55 -8.39 -19.94 -3.37
CA ALA A 55 -9.31 -19.98 -2.24
C ALA A 55 -8.56 -19.91 -0.92
N LEU A 56 -7.44 -20.65 -0.78
CA LEU A 56 -6.60 -20.60 0.42
C LEU A 56 -6.12 -19.18 0.71
N ILE A 57 -5.55 -18.48 -0.27
CA ILE A 57 -5.02 -17.11 -0.08
C ILE A 57 -6.11 -16.16 0.41
N VAL A 58 -7.28 -16.17 -0.24
CA VAL A 58 -8.40 -15.29 0.10
C VAL A 58 -9.00 -15.64 1.45
N ILE A 59 -9.16 -16.94 1.75
CA ILE A 59 -9.66 -17.40 3.05
C ILE A 59 -8.68 -17.02 4.15
N THR A 60 -7.36 -17.21 3.96
CA THR A 60 -6.34 -16.79 4.93
C THR A 60 -6.39 -15.28 5.16
N TYR A 61 -6.52 -14.47 4.10
CA TYR A 61 -6.69 -13.02 4.22
C TYR A 61 -7.93 -12.66 5.06
N LEU A 62 -9.07 -13.30 4.78
CA LEU A 62 -10.31 -13.06 5.50
C LEU A 62 -10.23 -13.53 6.95
N LEU A 63 -9.68 -14.71 7.23
CA LEU A 63 -9.49 -15.23 8.58
C LEU A 63 -8.52 -14.39 9.40
N GLN A 64 -7.53 -13.76 8.76
CA GLN A 64 -6.61 -12.87 9.44
C GLN A 64 -7.25 -11.51 9.73
N TRP A 65 -8.22 -11.05 8.93
CA TRP A 65 -8.86 -9.73 9.06
C TRP A 65 -10.18 -9.73 9.86
N LEU A 66 -11.08 -10.68 9.61
CA LEU A 66 -12.41 -10.77 10.21
C LEU A 66 -12.43 -10.82 11.74
N PRO A 67 -11.52 -11.54 12.44
CA PRO A 67 -11.51 -11.55 13.90
C PRO A 67 -11.29 -10.16 14.51
N TRP A 68 -10.53 -9.30 13.84
CA TRP A 68 -10.29 -7.93 14.30
C TRP A 68 -11.47 -7.01 14.03
N PHE A 69 -12.23 -7.25 12.95
CA PHE A 69 -13.43 -6.48 12.63
C PHE A 69 -14.49 -6.59 13.73
N GLY A 70 -14.64 -7.77 14.34
CA GLY A 70 -15.58 -8.03 15.44
C GLY A 70 -15.02 -7.78 16.84
N SER A 71 -13.79 -7.28 16.97
CA SER A 71 -13.16 -7.12 18.28
C SER A 71 -13.60 -5.82 18.96
N PRO A 72 -14.07 -5.84 20.22
CA PRO A 72 -14.42 -4.62 20.97
C PRO A 72 -13.18 -3.84 21.47
N ARG A 73 -11.97 -4.26 21.09
CA ARG A 73 -10.71 -3.65 21.52
C ARG A 73 -10.23 -2.59 20.53
N LEU A 74 -9.48 -1.61 21.03
CA LEU A 74 -8.77 -0.64 20.19
C LEU A 74 -7.79 -1.38 19.27
N THR A 75 -8.05 -1.31 17.96
CA THR A 75 -7.18 -1.91 16.94
C THR A 75 -6.44 -0.82 16.18
N PHE A 76 -5.18 -1.10 15.90
CA PHE A 76 -4.30 -0.20 15.16
C PHE A 76 -3.96 -0.78 13.79
N ALA A 77 -3.55 0.09 12.87
CA ALA A 77 -3.22 -0.26 11.49
C ALA A 77 -2.18 -1.39 11.36
N TYR A 78 -1.32 -1.62 12.36
CA TYR A 78 -0.31 -2.67 12.27
C TYR A 78 -0.87 -4.10 12.27
N HIS A 79 -2.06 -4.33 12.84
CA HIS A 79 -2.72 -5.63 12.75
C HIS A 79 -3.04 -6.01 11.29
N PHE A 80 -3.20 -4.99 10.44
CA PHE A 80 -3.42 -5.18 9.01
C PHE A 80 -2.13 -5.46 8.23
N TYR A 81 -0.94 -5.13 8.75
CA TYR A 81 0.31 -5.34 8.01
C TYR A 81 0.59 -6.81 7.70
N VAL A 82 0.10 -7.73 8.53
CA VAL A 82 0.23 -9.17 8.31
C VAL A 82 -0.47 -9.61 7.01
N ASN A 83 -1.47 -8.85 6.54
CA ASN A 83 -2.17 -9.13 5.29
C ASN A 83 -1.44 -8.60 4.04
N VAL A 84 -0.44 -7.72 4.18
CA VAL A 84 0.24 -7.12 3.03
C VAL A 84 0.91 -8.16 2.12
N PRO A 85 1.63 -9.18 2.63
CA PRO A 85 2.16 -10.25 1.78
C PRO A 85 1.08 -11.00 0.99
N LEU A 86 -0.09 -11.25 1.60
CA LEU A 86 -1.22 -11.91 0.94
C LEU A 86 -1.80 -11.02 -0.17
N ILE A 87 -1.90 -9.72 0.07
CA ILE A 87 -2.30 -8.74 -0.95
C ILE A 87 -1.29 -8.74 -2.11
N CYS A 88 0.01 -8.76 -1.82
CA CYS A 88 1.05 -8.84 -2.86
C CYS A 88 0.92 -10.12 -3.70
N LEU A 89 0.58 -11.26 -3.09
CA LEU A 89 0.30 -12.50 -3.83
C LEU A 89 -0.93 -12.36 -4.74
N CYS A 90 -2.02 -11.76 -4.25
CA CYS A 90 -3.20 -11.47 -5.08
C CYS A 90 -2.84 -10.57 -6.26
N ASN A 91 -2.09 -9.48 -6.03
CA ASN A 91 -1.63 -8.58 -7.08
C ASN A 91 -0.78 -9.32 -8.11
N ALA A 92 0.14 -10.19 -7.66
CA ALA A 92 0.98 -11.00 -8.54
C ALA A 92 0.16 -11.97 -9.40
N ILE A 93 -0.87 -12.61 -8.85
CA ILE A 93 -1.77 -13.51 -9.61
C ILE A 93 -2.49 -12.74 -10.73
N ILE A 94 -3.01 -11.55 -10.43
CA ILE A 94 -3.69 -10.70 -11.42
C ILE A 94 -2.73 -10.24 -12.51
N LEU A 95 -1.53 -9.78 -12.12
CA LEU A 95 -0.49 -9.35 -13.06
C LEU A 95 0.00 -10.51 -13.94
N GLN A 96 0.18 -11.71 -13.37
CA GLN A 96 0.54 -12.90 -14.14
C GLN A 96 -0.54 -13.25 -15.17
N ARG A 97 -1.82 -13.10 -14.80
CA ARG A 97 -2.93 -13.37 -15.70
C ARG A 97 -3.05 -12.33 -16.81
N PHE A 98 -2.82 -11.06 -16.48
CA PHE A 98 -2.72 -9.98 -17.46
C PHE A 98 -1.57 -10.23 -18.46
N LEU A 99 -0.41 -10.64 -17.96
CA LEU A 99 0.75 -11.00 -18.78
C LEU A 99 0.42 -12.14 -19.75
N ARG A 100 -0.18 -13.23 -19.26
CA ARG A 100 -0.58 -14.38 -20.09
C ARG A 100 -1.62 -14.00 -21.16
N TRP A 101 -2.59 -13.17 -20.79
CA TRP A 101 -3.59 -12.65 -21.73
C TRP A 101 -2.96 -11.81 -22.85
N ALA A 102 -1.99 -10.96 -22.53
CA ALA A 102 -1.27 -10.15 -23.50
C ALA A 102 -0.40 -11.01 -24.42
N GLN A 103 0.26 -12.05 -23.88
CA GLN A 103 1.09 -12.96 -24.67
C GLN A 103 0.31 -13.73 -25.75
N GLY A 104 -0.96 -14.03 -25.51
CA GLY A 104 -1.83 -14.69 -26.50
C GLY A 104 -2.31 -13.79 -27.66
N ARG A 105 -1.82 -12.55 -27.74
CA ARG A 105 -2.25 -11.56 -28.74
C ARG A 105 -1.04 -10.88 -29.37
N ASP A 106 -0.77 -11.16 -30.64
CA ASP A 106 0.43 -10.63 -31.33
C ASP A 106 0.56 -9.11 -31.27
N ARG A 107 -0.54 -8.37 -31.47
CA ARG A 107 -0.53 -6.89 -31.40
C ARG A 107 -0.37 -6.33 -29.98
N ALA A 108 -0.71 -7.11 -28.96
CA ALA A 108 -0.74 -6.69 -27.56
C ALA A 108 0.34 -7.37 -26.70
N ARG A 109 1.21 -8.19 -27.30
CA ARG A 109 2.23 -8.98 -26.59
C ARG A 109 3.16 -8.12 -25.75
N TRP A 110 3.48 -6.92 -26.21
CA TRP A 110 4.34 -5.97 -25.50
C TRP A 110 3.65 -5.33 -24.29
N LEU A 111 2.31 -5.23 -24.28
CA LEU A 111 1.55 -4.62 -23.19
C LEU A 111 1.67 -5.41 -21.88
N GLY A 112 1.83 -6.73 -21.96
CA GLY A 112 2.00 -7.59 -20.79
C GLY A 112 3.22 -7.20 -19.93
N PRO A 113 4.45 -7.37 -20.44
CA PRO A 113 5.65 -7.01 -19.69
C PRO A 113 5.72 -5.50 -19.40
N ALA A 114 5.25 -4.65 -20.32
CA ALA A 114 5.21 -3.20 -20.08
C ALA A 114 4.28 -2.83 -18.91
N GLY A 115 3.09 -3.41 -18.83
CA GLY A 115 2.13 -3.14 -17.75
C GLY A 115 2.60 -3.68 -16.40
N VAL A 116 3.19 -4.89 -16.38
CA VAL A 116 3.79 -5.45 -15.15
C VAL A 116 4.97 -4.60 -14.70
N GLY A 117 5.86 -4.22 -15.62
CA GLY A 117 7.00 -3.35 -15.34
C GLY A 117 6.58 -1.97 -14.82
N ALA A 118 5.56 -1.37 -15.43
CA ALA A 118 5.00 -0.10 -14.98
C ALA A 118 4.43 -0.19 -13.56
N TYR A 119 3.67 -1.24 -13.24
CA TYR A 119 3.16 -1.44 -11.88
C TYR A 119 4.29 -1.55 -10.84
N VAL A 120 5.30 -2.38 -11.12
CA VAL A 120 6.44 -2.56 -10.22
C VAL A 120 7.23 -1.26 -10.06
N ALA A 121 7.45 -0.52 -11.15
CA ALA A 121 8.12 0.77 -11.13
C ALA A 121 7.34 1.79 -10.29
N VAL A 122 6.02 1.90 -10.47
CA VAL A 122 5.18 2.81 -9.67
C VAL A 122 5.18 2.42 -8.19
N ALA A 123 5.13 1.13 -7.87
CA ALA A 123 5.24 0.67 -6.49
C ALA A 123 6.60 1.02 -5.87
N ALA A 124 7.71 0.83 -6.60
CA ALA A 124 9.05 1.18 -6.15
C ALA A 124 9.22 2.71 -5.98
N LEU A 125 8.73 3.50 -6.94
CA LEU A 125 8.75 4.97 -6.85
C LEU A 125 7.91 5.47 -5.67
N GLY A 126 6.76 4.84 -5.42
CA GLY A 126 5.96 5.12 -4.22
C GLY A 126 6.76 4.86 -2.94
N PHE A 127 7.49 3.76 -2.86
CA PHE A 127 8.36 3.48 -1.71
C PHE A 127 9.44 4.56 -1.55
N VAL A 128 10.14 4.94 -2.63
CA VAL A 128 11.16 6.01 -2.59
C VAL A 128 10.56 7.35 -2.16
N TYR A 129 9.35 7.67 -2.62
CA TYR A 129 8.65 8.90 -2.27
C TYR A 129 8.30 8.97 -0.76
N PHE A 130 7.83 7.85 -0.18
CA PHE A 130 7.47 7.75 1.24
C PHE A 130 8.66 7.40 2.16
N TYR A 131 9.80 6.96 1.62
CA TYR A 131 10.98 6.55 2.39
C TYR A 131 11.43 7.57 3.45
N PRO A 132 11.47 8.89 3.19
CA PRO A 132 11.85 9.88 4.19
C PRO A 132 10.97 9.86 5.45
N VAL A 133 9.66 9.61 5.29
CA VAL A 133 8.68 9.54 6.40
C VAL A 133 8.68 8.16 7.08
N LEU A 134 9.18 7.12 6.40
CA LEU A 134 9.36 5.79 6.98
C LEU A 134 10.65 5.68 7.79
N SER A 135 11.65 6.51 7.50
CA SER A 135 13.01 6.46 8.07
C SER A 135 13.32 7.60 9.06
N ALA A 136 12.33 8.42 9.41
CA ALA A 136 12.54 9.64 10.21
C ALA A 136 13.62 10.55 9.61
N HIS A 137 13.64 10.73 8.29
CA HIS A 137 14.57 11.67 7.68
C HIS A 137 14.04 13.10 7.86
N GLY A 138 14.92 14.05 8.19
CA GLY A 138 14.54 15.44 8.39
C GLY A 138 14.02 16.06 7.09
N LEU A 139 12.76 16.49 7.08
CA LEU A 139 12.12 17.13 5.94
C LEU A 139 11.68 18.56 6.30
N PRO A 140 11.71 19.50 5.35
CA PRO A 140 10.99 20.76 5.51
C PRO A 140 9.47 20.51 5.52
N TRP A 141 8.72 21.40 6.18
CA TRP A 141 7.27 21.24 6.35
C TRP A 141 6.53 21.02 5.02
N ASN A 142 6.87 21.76 3.96
CA ASN A 142 6.19 21.60 2.67
C ASN A 142 6.35 20.19 2.07
N ALA A 143 7.55 19.61 2.18
CA ALA A 143 7.86 18.31 1.63
C ALA A 143 7.15 17.23 2.45
N TRP A 144 7.16 17.37 3.77
CA TRP A 144 6.39 16.49 4.64
C TRP A 144 4.88 16.57 4.32
N HIS A 145 4.31 17.77 4.23
CA HIS A 145 2.88 17.97 3.98
C HIS A 145 2.43 17.41 2.62
N GLN A 146 3.24 17.55 1.57
CA GLN A 146 2.95 16.95 0.25
C GLN A 146 2.80 15.43 0.28
N ARG A 147 3.45 14.75 1.23
CA ARG A 147 3.35 13.29 1.41
C ARG A 147 2.11 12.89 2.20
N MET A 148 1.49 13.81 2.92
CA MET A 148 0.24 13.59 3.64
C MET A 148 -0.95 13.78 2.70
N TRP A 149 -1.24 12.75 1.90
CA TRP A 149 -2.28 12.81 0.86
C TRP A 149 -3.69 12.98 1.42
N PHE A 150 -3.94 12.49 2.64
CA PHE A 150 -5.22 12.66 3.31
C PHE A 150 -5.01 13.43 4.63
N PRO A 151 -5.95 14.32 4.98
CA PRO A 151 -5.87 15.07 6.24
C PRO A 151 -5.89 14.14 7.46
N THR A 152 -6.48 12.95 7.35
CA THR A 152 -6.52 11.94 8.41
C THR A 152 -5.18 11.26 8.68
N TRP A 153 -4.18 11.46 7.82
CA TRP A 153 -2.82 10.94 8.06
C TRP A 153 -2.05 11.81 9.03
N ILE A 154 -2.44 13.07 9.20
CA ILE A 154 -1.86 14.02 10.14
C ILE A 154 -2.50 13.77 11.52
N ILE A 155 -1.69 13.31 12.47
CA ILE A 155 -2.12 13.09 13.85
C ILE A 155 -1.34 14.08 14.72
N GLY A 156 -1.89 15.28 14.86
CA GLY A 156 -1.31 16.43 15.58
C GLY A 156 -2.12 17.69 15.27
N PRO A 157 -1.96 18.81 16.00
CA PRO A 157 -2.63 20.06 15.63
C PRO A 157 -2.12 20.50 14.26
N GLY A 158 -3.01 20.47 13.28
CA GLY A 158 -2.76 21.00 11.94
C GLY A 158 -2.56 22.50 11.94
#